data_AF-A0A923WY69-F1
#
_entry.id   AF-A0A923WY69-F1
#
_cell.length_a   1.000
_cell.length_b   1.000
_cell.length_c   1.000
_cell.angle_alpha   90.00
_cell.angle_beta   90.00
_cell.angle_gamma   90.00
#
_symmetry.space_group_name_H-M   'P 1'
#
loop_
_entity.id
_entity.type
_entity.pdbx_description
1 polymer ?
#
loop_
_entity_poly.entity_id
_entity_poly.type
_entity_poly.pdbx_seq_one_letter_code
_entity_poly.pdbx_strand_id
1 'polypeptide(L)'
;MQDFLVSILLGFWTVLGVQNLPIDTGDWNIESRWSGAGGNWILKARNNNLKSSCSPGKYLVFPQVTHGIHKVYADRKLIYTSGDGTFQTTSAFYERGVVACEFLAEAKDITWTVQTYSQYFARIKYMPTVASSRSAFFFQDVIINIVAAGCLLILALISVFIFRSRVRSSDIASLTTGSVALAVYAALTCGNYLGLNWSMLTIHKIADVSVWIGSFAYIYFFRNFKFLGKIEFYSFSCAFFIGELLIIFGGSADVVQVGTTIPIPFAFICIMSFLIRAVMDGFHAGFNKNSILGIISITSFVAAGCNDLLHILGLIDTNMLMPVGSGFGVFFLAASVNQDIEKTYLERDDLVSNLQTKQDIMACWVRITNTENKSFQNHRN
;
A
#
# COMPACT_ATOMS: atom_id res chain seq x y z
N MET A 1 -14.78 15.86 21.14
CA MET A 1 -13.36 15.63 20.75
C MET A 1 -13.26 15.04 19.35
N GLN A 2 -14.02 13.98 19.02
CA GLN A 2 -14.05 13.39 17.68
C GLN A 2 -14.47 14.41 16.59
N ASP A 3 -15.55 15.15 16.79
CA ASP A 3 -16.02 16.18 15.83
C ASP A 3 -14.98 17.30 15.59
N PHE A 4 -14.20 17.64 16.61
CA PHE A 4 -13.13 18.64 16.51
C PHE A 4 -11.98 18.15 15.63
N LEU A 5 -11.55 16.89 15.80
CA LEU A 5 -10.49 16.31 14.97
C LEU A 5 -10.91 16.15 13.51
N VAL A 6 -12.15 15.72 13.28
CA VAL A 6 -12.74 15.67 11.93
C VAL A 6 -12.83 17.07 11.31
N SER A 7 -13.19 18.09 12.10
CA SER A 7 -13.23 19.48 11.65
C SER A 7 -11.85 20.02 11.26
N ILE A 8 -10.78 19.66 11.99
CA ILE A 8 -9.40 20.03 11.62
C ILE A 8 -9.02 19.38 10.28
N LEU A 9 -9.32 18.09 10.13
CA LEU A 9 -9.03 17.33 8.92
C LEU A 9 -9.72 17.96 7.70
N LEU A 10 -11.02 18.27 7.80
CA LEU A 10 -11.80 18.93 6.76
C LEU A 10 -11.40 20.42 6.56
N GLY A 11 -10.94 21.09 7.61
CA GLY A 11 -10.42 22.46 7.54
C GLY A 11 -9.14 22.53 6.72
N PHE A 12 -8.21 21.60 6.92
CA PHE A 12 -6.97 21.49 6.15
C PHE A 12 -7.25 21.30 4.65
N TRP A 13 -8.31 20.58 4.31
CA TRP A 13 -8.72 20.36 2.92
C TRP A 13 -9.22 21.61 2.22
N THR A 14 -10.00 22.41 2.95
CA THR A 14 -10.51 23.68 2.44
C THR A 14 -9.34 24.61 2.12
N VAL A 15 -8.29 24.60 2.95
CA VAL A 15 -7.05 25.37 2.72
C VAL A 15 -6.29 24.88 1.47
N LEU A 16 -6.30 23.57 1.19
CA LEU A 16 -5.68 22.99 0.00
C LEU A 16 -6.50 23.18 -1.29
N GLY A 17 -7.65 23.85 -1.23
CA GLY A 17 -8.49 24.13 -2.41
C GLY A 17 -9.20 22.90 -2.97
N VAL A 18 -9.32 21.83 -2.18
CA VAL A 18 -10.02 20.60 -2.59
C VAL A 18 -11.51 20.87 -2.65
N GLN A 19 -12.10 20.69 -3.83
CA GLN A 19 -13.54 20.87 -4.05
C GLN A 19 -14.29 19.54 -3.91
N ASN A 20 -15.51 19.59 -3.36
CA ASN A 20 -16.36 18.41 -3.21
C ASN A 20 -17.08 18.03 -4.52
N LEU A 21 -17.14 18.97 -5.47
CA LEU A 21 -17.78 18.82 -6.78
C LEU A 21 -16.90 19.47 -7.84
N PRO A 22 -16.89 18.96 -9.08
CA PRO A 22 -16.23 19.64 -10.18
C PRO A 22 -16.92 20.98 -10.48
N ILE A 23 -16.13 21.95 -10.94
CA ILE A 23 -16.64 23.26 -11.40
C ILE A 23 -17.52 23.08 -12.64
N ASP A 24 -17.09 22.23 -13.56
CA ASP A 24 -17.83 21.89 -14.78
C ASP A 24 -18.59 20.58 -14.58
N THR A 25 -19.91 20.65 -14.69
CA THR A 25 -20.80 19.48 -14.59
C THR A 25 -21.20 18.94 -15.95
N GLY A 26 -20.81 19.60 -17.06
CA GLY A 26 -21.25 19.26 -18.40
C GLY A 26 -22.77 19.13 -18.50
N ASP A 27 -23.23 18.03 -19.11
CA ASP A 27 -24.66 17.71 -19.26
C ASP A 27 -25.32 17.14 -17.98
N TRP A 28 -24.58 16.99 -16.88
CA TRP A 28 -25.11 16.48 -15.62
C TRP A 28 -25.69 17.60 -14.76
N ASN A 29 -26.98 17.49 -14.44
CA ASN A 29 -27.66 18.37 -13.50
C ASN A 29 -27.61 17.78 -12.08
N ILE A 30 -27.08 18.52 -11.12
CA ILE A 30 -27.01 18.11 -9.71
C ILE A 30 -28.37 18.38 -9.05
N GLU A 31 -29.14 17.33 -8.82
CA GLU A 31 -30.42 17.43 -8.10
C GLU A 31 -30.24 17.63 -6.61
N SER A 32 -29.25 16.93 -6.03
CA SER A 32 -28.91 17.02 -4.62
C SER A 32 -27.40 16.99 -4.46
N ARG A 33 -26.86 18.01 -3.79
CA ARG A 33 -25.47 18.01 -3.32
C ARG A 33 -25.30 17.01 -2.18
N TRP A 34 -24.04 16.76 -1.81
CA TRP A 34 -23.68 15.93 -0.66
C TRP A 34 -24.45 16.35 0.59
N SER A 35 -25.35 15.48 1.04
CA SER A 35 -26.13 15.66 2.27
C SER A 35 -25.93 14.48 3.20
N GLY A 36 -25.56 14.75 4.45
CA GLY A 36 -25.42 13.74 5.51
C GLY A 36 -26.78 13.35 6.10
N ALA A 37 -27.49 12.42 5.48
CA ALA A 37 -28.75 11.88 6.01
C ALA A 37 -28.48 10.52 6.68
N GLY A 38 -28.68 10.44 8.00
CA GLY A 38 -28.55 9.16 8.74
C GLY A 38 -27.13 8.59 8.79
N GLY A 39 -26.10 9.45 8.81
CA GLY A 39 -24.69 9.02 8.84
C GLY A 39 -24.09 8.68 7.47
N ASN A 40 -24.89 8.72 6.40
CA ASN A 40 -24.44 8.54 5.02
C ASN A 40 -24.50 9.86 4.27
N TRP A 41 -23.51 10.08 3.41
CA TRP A 41 -23.42 11.22 2.51
C TRP A 41 -23.87 10.81 1.13
N ILE A 42 -24.87 11.50 0.60
CA ILE A 42 -25.51 11.13 -0.67
C ILE A 42 -25.44 12.30 -1.64
N LEU A 43 -25.10 12.02 -2.89
CA LEU A 43 -25.21 12.92 -4.03
C LEU A 43 -26.10 12.30 -5.09
N LYS A 44 -26.92 13.15 -5.73
CA LYS A 44 -27.80 12.75 -6.81
C LYS A 44 -27.65 13.68 -8.00
N ALA A 45 -27.39 13.10 -9.17
CA ALA A 45 -27.27 13.82 -10.43
C ALA A 45 -28.12 13.17 -11.51
N ARG A 46 -28.53 13.96 -12.50
CA ARG A 46 -29.39 13.57 -13.61
C ARG A 46 -28.78 13.98 -14.93
N ASN A 47 -28.92 13.15 -15.96
CA ASN A 47 -28.55 13.48 -17.33
C ASN A 47 -29.66 13.04 -18.30
N ASN A 48 -30.11 13.98 -19.15
CA ASN A 48 -31.17 13.74 -20.14
C ASN A 48 -30.64 13.71 -21.58
N ASN A 49 -29.35 13.96 -21.79
CA ASN A 49 -28.73 14.18 -23.10
C ASN A 49 -27.65 13.13 -23.45
N LEU A 50 -27.54 12.07 -22.66
CA LEU A 50 -26.45 11.08 -22.80
C LEU A 50 -26.53 10.25 -24.09
N LYS A 51 -27.68 10.27 -24.80
CA LYS A 51 -27.93 9.49 -26.03
C LYS A 51 -26.90 9.75 -27.13
N SER A 52 -26.42 10.98 -27.26
CA SER A 52 -25.45 11.35 -28.31
C SER A 52 -24.06 10.75 -28.06
N SER A 53 -23.72 10.47 -26.79
CA SER A 53 -22.39 10.05 -26.38
C SER A 53 -22.31 8.54 -26.07
N CYS A 54 -23.41 7.93 -25.62
CA CYS A 54 -23.48 6.51 -25.29
C CYS A 54 -23.85 5.67 -26.52
N SER A 55 -22.87 4.96 -27.09
CA SER A 55 -23.05 4.06 -28.25
C SER A 55 -22.75 2.60 -27.86
N PRO A 56 -23.29 1.60 -28.59
CA PRO A 56 -22.96 0.19 -28.37
C PRO A 56 -21.45 -0.06 -28.36
N GLY A 57 -20.97 -0.88 -27.42
CA GLY A 57 -19.54 -1.15 -27.22
C GLY A 57 -18.79 -0.11 -26.37
N LYS A 58 -19.45 0.99 -25.97
CA LYS A 58 -18.90 1.94 -24.98
C LYS A 58 -19.50 1.72 -23.59
N TYR A 59 -18.87 2.34 -22.60
CA TYR A 59 -19.25 2.25 -21.19
C TYR A 59 -19.36 3.64 -20.59
N LEU A 60 -20.39 3.86 -19.77
CA LEU A 60 -20.47 5.00 -18.88
C LEU A 60 -19.71 4.66 -17.59
N VAL A 61 -18.63 5.41 -17.33
CA VAL A 61 -17.73 5.24 -16.19
C VAL A 61 -18.00 6.35 -15.19
N PHE A 62 -18.32 5.95 -13.97
CA PHE A 62 -18.58 6.86 -12.86
C PHE A 62 -17.27 7.22 -12.16
N PRO A 63 -17.17 8.44 -11.59
CA PRO A 63 -15.99 8.82 -10.83
C PRO A 63 -15.79 7.91 -9.63
N GLN A 64 -14.54 7.66 -9.28
CA GLN A 64 -14.18 6.90 -8.09
C GLN A 64 -14.57 7.68 -6.84
N VAL A 65 -15.32 7.03 -5.95
CA VAL A 65 -15.61 7.53 -4.61
C VAL A 65 -15.13 6.46 -3.64
N THR A 66 -14.22 6.83 -2.73
CA THR A 66 -13.72 5.89 -1.72
C THR A 66 -14.88 5.43 -0.84
N HIS A 67 -15.02 4.12 -0.73
CA HIS A 67 -16.13 3.44 -0.09
C HIS A 67 -17.50 3.86 -0.68
N GLY A 68 -17.51 4.14 -1.98
CA GLY A 68 -18.66 4.63 -2.72
C GLY A 68 -19.59 3.50 -3.17
N ILE A 69 -20.89 3.68 -2.96
CA ILE A 69 -21.93 2.84 -3.54
C ILE A 69 -22.63 3.66 -4.62
N HIS A 70 -22.57 3.19 -5.86
CA HIS A 70 -23.15 3.82 -7.04
C HIS A 70 -24.45 3.10 -7.39
N LYS A 71 -25.53 3.84 -7.57
CA LYS A 71 -26.81 3.35 -8.10
C LYS A 71 -27.16 4.14 -9.35
N VAL A 72 -27.49 3.43 -10.42
CA VAL A 72 -27.83 4.05 -11.71
C VAL A 72 -29.23 3.59 -12.11
N TYR A 73 -30.06 4.57 -12.45
CA TYR A 73 -31.42 4.37 -12.89
C TYR A 73 -31.56 4.90 -14.31
N ALA A 74 -32.15 4.10 -15.19
CA ALA A 74 -32.60 4.51 -16.52
C ALA A 74 -34.13 4.56 -16.51
N ASP A 75 -34.72 5.72 -16.79
CA ASP A 75 -36.16 5.95 -16.78
C ASP A 75 -36.84 5.42 -15.49
N ARG A 76 -36.20 5.69 -14.34
CA ARG A 76 -36.59 5.24 -12.98
C ARG A 76 -36.41 3.74 -12.69
N LYS A 77 -35.96 2.94 -13.65
CA LYS A 77 -35.61 1.53 -13.42
C LYS A 77 -34.16 1.42 -12.99
N LEU A 78 -33.90 0.75 -11.87
CA LEU A 78 -32.53 0.46 -11.43
C LEU A 78 -31.88 -0.50 -12.43
N ILE A 79 -30.72 -0.10 -12.97
CA ILE A 79 -29.94 -0.90 -13.92
C ILE A 79 -28.59 -1.33 -13.37
N TYR A 80 -28.08 -0.63 -12.34
CA TYR A 80 -26.78 -0.91 -11.76
C TYR A 80 -26.74 -0.51 -10.29
N THR A 81 -26.08 -1.34 -9.46
CA THR A 81 -25.71 -1.03 -8.09
C THR A 81 -24.33 -1.59 -7.79
N SER A 82 -23.41 -0.78 -7.25
CA SER A 82 -22.11 -1.26 -6.77
C SER A 82 -22.17 -1.50 -5.27
N GLY A 83 -22.49 -2.73 -4.85
CA GLY A 83 -22.57 -3.09 -3.42
C GLY A 83 -23.88 -2.70 -2.73
N ASP A 84 -23.83 -2.66 -1.40
CA ASP A 84 -24.98 -2.51 -0.50
C ASP A 84 -25.15 -1.08 0.02
N GLY A 85 -26.38 -0.58 -0.12
CA GLY A 85 -26.80 0.74 0.31
C GLY A 85 -26.65 1.03 1.81
N THR A 86 -26.61 0.00 2.64
CA THR A 86 -26.65 0.11 4.10
C THR A 86 -25.27 0.08 4.77
N PHE A 87 -24.21 -0.24 4.02
CA PHE A 87 -22.84 -0.46 4.54
C PHE A 87 -22.73 -1.56 5.60
N GLN A 88 -23.77 -2.39 5.77
CA GLN A 88 -23.73 -3.58 6.64
C GLN A 88 -22.94 -4.73 6.03
N THR A 89 -22.76 -4.69 4.70
CA THR A 89 -21.93 -5.63 3.96
C THR A 89 -20.80 -4.89 3.26
N THR A 90 -19.70 -5.61 3.04
CA THR A 90 -18.47 -5.04 2.49
C THR A 90 -18.67 -4.71 1.02
N SER A 91 -18.09 -3.60 0.57
CA SER A 91 -17.93 -3.25 -0.84
C SER A 91 -16.46 -3.03 -1.13
N ALA A 92 -16.06 -3.13 -2.40
CA ALA A 92 -14.70 -2.80 -2.78
C ALA A 92 -14.43 -1.30 -2.50
N PHE A 93 -13.27 -1.01 -1.93
CA PHE A 93 -12.99 0.32 -1.37
C PHE A 93 -12.90 1.40 -2.44
N TYR A 94 -12.43 1.01 -3.63
CA TYR A 94 -12.07 1.93 -4.69
C TYR A 94 -12.77 1.56 -6.00
N GLU A 95 -13.74 0.66 -6.00
CA GLU A 95 -14.39 0.24 -7.24
C GLU A 95 -15.22 1.37 -7.87
N ARG A 96 -14.94 1.68 -9.13
CA ARG A 96 -15.76 2.59 -9.93
C ARG A 96 -17.03 1.90 -10.42
N GLY A 97 -18.13 2.66 -10.45
CA GLY A 97 -19.30 2.23 -11.22
C GLY A 97 -19.00 2.20 -12.72
N VAL A 98 -19.32 1.10 -13.41
CA VAL A 98 -19.21 1.02 -14.88
C VAL A 98 -20.45 0.34 -15.45
N VAL A 99 -21.17 1.05 -16.33
CA VAL A 99 -22.40 0.57 -16.96
C VAL A 99 -22.22 0.55 -18.47
N ALA A 100 -22.56 -0.57 -19.11
CA ALA A 100 -22.51 -0.66 -20.56
C ALA A 100 -23.58 0.26 -21.19
N CYS A 101 -23.18 1.02 -22.21
CA CYS A 101 -24.07 1.97 -22.88
C CYS A 101 -25.29 1.32 -23.53
N GLU A 102 -25.23 0.02 -23.83
CA GLU A 102 -26.36 -0.75 -24.34
C GLU A 102 -27.59 -0.71 -23.41
N PHE A 103 -27.38 -0.65 -22.08
CA PHE A 103 -28.46 -0.54 -21.10
C PHE A 103 -29.00 0.90 -20.94
N LEU A 104 -28.34 1.86 -21.58
CA LEU A 104 -28.59 3.30 -21.42
C LEU A 104 -29.03 3.99 -22.72
N ALA A 105 -28.76 3.39 -23.89
CA ALA A 105 -28.92 4.03 -25.20
C ALA A 105 -30.36 4.50 -25.48
N GLU A 106 -31.35 3.77 -24.99
CA GLU A 106 -32.77 4.11 -25.20
C GLU A 106 -33.35 5.03 -24.12
N ALA A 107 -32.67 5.13 -22.97
CA ALA A 107 -33.17 5.84 -21.80
C ALA A 107 -33.31 7.35 -22.07
N LYS A 108 -34.44 7.94 -21.67
CA LYS A 108 -34.66 9.40 -21.78
C LYS A 108 -34.06 10.15 -20.61
N ASP A 109 -34.05 9.53 -19.44
CA ASP A 109 -33.60 10.11 -18.19
C ASP A 109 -32.67 9.14 -17.46
N ILE A 110 -31.44 9.55 -17.20
CA ILE A 110 -30.47 8.78 -16.45
C ILE A 110 -30.24 9.49 -15.13
N THR A 111 -30.59 8.81 -14.04
CA THR A 111 -30.34 9.28 -12.69
C THR A 111 -29.21 8.46 -12.07
N TRP A 112 -28.23 9.15 -11.52
CA TRP A 112 -27.13 8.58 -10.76
C TRP A 112 -27.21 9.04 -9.32
N THR A 113 -27.12 8.07 -8.42
CA THR A 113 -26.96 8.32 -6.99
C THR A 113 -25.65 7.69 -6.55
N VAL A 114 -24.83 8.47 -5.86
CA VAL A 114 -23.63 7.96 -5.17
C VAL A 114 -23.75 8.25 -3.69
N GLN A 115 -23.32 7.30 -2.88
CA GLN A 115 -23.32 7.44 -1.43
C GLN A 115 -22.00 6.93 -0.84
N THR A 116 -21.57 7.52 0.26
CA THR A 116 -20.44 7.08 1.08
C THR A 116 -20.77 7.28 2.56
N TYR A 117 -20.21 6.48 3.44
CA TYR A 117 -20.49 6.54 4.89
C TYR A 117 -19.50 7.43 5.66
N SER A 118 -18.75 8.26 4.94
CA SER A 118 -17.77 9.20 5.49
C SER A 118 -17.89 10.56 4.80
N GLN A 119 -17.90 11.63 5.60
CA GLN A 119 -17.88 13.00 5.07
C GLN A 119 -16.59 13.26 4.31
N TYR A 120 -15.47 12.75 4.82
CA TYR A 120 -14.16 12.91 4.22
C TYR A 120 -14.10 12.36 2.79
N PHE A 121 -14.80 11.26 2.49
CA PHE A 121 -14.84 10.72 1.13
C PHE A 121 -15.95 11.30 0.25
N ALA A 122 -16.81 12.18 0.76
CA ALA A 122 -17.98 12.73 0.06
C ALA A 122 -17.59 13.80 -0.99
N ARG A 123 -16.93 13.36 -2.06
CA ARG A 123 -16.48 14.21 -3.17
C ARG A 123 -16.41 13.45 -4.49
N ILE A 124 -16.45 14.20 -5.59
CA ILE A 124 -16.19 13.70 -6.94
C ILE A 124 -15.35 14.72 -7.71
N LYS A 125 -14.42 14.23 -8.55
CA LYS A 125 -13.50 15.09 -9.32
C LYS A 125 -13.98 15.42 -10.72
N TYR A 126 -14.78 14.53 -11.28
CA TYR A 126 -15.36 14.67 -12.61
C TYR A 126 -16.76 14.05 -12.61
N MET A 127 -17.61 14.51 -13.53
CA MET A 127 -18.91 13.88 -13.77
C MET A 127 -18.73 12.61 -14.63
N PRO A 128 -19.66 11.65 -14.59
CA PRO A 128 -19.52 10.39 -15.32
C PRO A 128 -19.19 10.61 -16.80
N THR A 129 -18.20 9.86 -17.31
CA THR A 129 -17.66 9.99 -18.66
C THR A 129 -17.82 8.70 -19.46
N VAL A 130 -17.86 8.81 -20.79
CA VAL A 130 -17.96 7.65 -21.66
C VAL A 130 -16.56 7.18 -22.06
N ALA A 131 -16.26 5.90 -21.84
CA ALA A 131 -15.00 5.26 -22.18
C ALA A 131 -15.20 4.05 -23.11
N SER A 132 -14.13 3.66 -23.81
CA SER A 132 -14.11 2.52 -24.74
C SER A 132 -13.81 1.18 -24.07
N SER A 133 -13.36 1.16 -22.81
CA SER A 133 -12.98 -0.07 -22.12
C SER A 133 -13.45 -0.09 -20.67
N ARG A 134 -14.09 -1.19 -20.27
CA ARG A 134 -14.44 -1.52 -18.88
C ARG A 134 -13.30 -2.23 -18.13
N SER A 135 -12.54 -3.07 -18.84
CA SER A 135 -11.61 -4.02 -18.21
C SER A 135 -10.44 -3.34 -17.53
N ALA A 136 -9.98 -2.19 -18.04
CA ALA A 136 -8.87 -1.44 -17.45
C ALA A 136 -9.18 -0.98 -16.01
N PHE A 137 -10.38 -0.43 -15.77
CA PHE A 137 -10.79 0.05 -14.46
C PHE A 137 -10.92 -1.09 -13.45
N PHE A 138 -11.63 -2.17 -13.84
CA PHE A 138 -11.79 -3.33 -12.96
C PHE A 138 -10.45 -4.00 -12.61
N PHE A 139 -9.53 -4.07 -13.58
CA PHE A 139 -8.21 -4.62 -13.34
C PHE A 139 -7.42 -3.79 -12.31
N GLN A 140 -7.47 -2.46 -12.43
CA GLN A 140 -6.78 -1.53 -11.54
C GLN A 140 -7.41 -1.44 -10.15
N ASP A 141 -8.74 -1.35 -10.08
CA ASP A 141 -9.46 -1.16 -8.83
C ASP A 141 -9.57 -2.45 -8.00
N VAL A 142 -9.52 -3.62 -8.65
CA VAL A 142 -9.79 -4.92 -7.99
C VAL A 142 -8.66 -5.94 -8.19
N ILE A 143 -8.38 -6.33 -9.43
CA ILE A 143 -7.50 -7.48 -9.71
C ILE A 143 -6.08 -7.25 -9.19
N ILE A 144 -5.52 -6.05 -9.39
CA ILE A 144 -4.19 -5.69 -8.91
C ILE A 144 -4.06 -5.87 -7.40
N ASN A 145 -5.08 -5.51 -6.62
CA ASN A 145 -5.07 -5.62 -5.16
C ASN A 145 -5.04 -7.09 -4.71
N ILE A 146 -5.82 -7.95 -5.36
CA ILE A 146 -5.83 -9.39 -5.09
C ILE A 146 -4.47 -10.03 -5.44
N VAL A 147 -3.90 -9.68 -6.60
CA VAL A 147 -2.59 -10.17 -7.03
C VAL A 147 -1.49 -9.70 -6.07
N ALA A 148 -1.50 -8.42 -5.69
CA ALA A 148 -0.55 -7.85 -4.73
C ALA A 148 -0.63 -8.57 -3.37
N ALA A 149 -1.82 -8.86 -2.86
CA ALA A 149 -2.01 -9.64 -1.64
C ALA A 149 -1.36 -11.03 -1.75
N GLY A 150 -1.59 -11.74 -2.86
CA GLY A 150 -0.97 -13.04 -3.12
C GLY A 150 0.56 -12.96 -3.16
N CYS A 151 1.12 -11.99 -3.87
CA CYS A 151 2.56 -11.76 -3.94
C CYS A 151 3.18 -11.48 -2.56
N LEU A 152 2.53 -10.64 -1.75
CA LEU A 152 2.97 -10.32 -0.40
C LEU A 152 2.95 -11.55 0.52
N LEU A 153 1.92 -12.40 0.45
CA LEU A 153 1.88 -13.66 1.20
C LEU A 153 3.01 -14.61 0.78
N ILE A 154 3.31 -14.70 -0.52
CA ILE A 154 4.45 -15.50 -1.01
C ILE A 154 5.77 -14.95 -0.45
N LEU A 155 5.95 -13.62 -0.43
CA LEU A 155 7.13 -12.97 0.14
C LEU A 155 7.25 -13.21 1.66
N ALA A 156 6.13 -13.28 2.38
CA ALA A 156 6.11 -13.65 3.79
C ALA A 156 6.63 -15.09 3.99
N LEU A 157 6.16 -16.04 3.17
CA LEU A 157 6.62 -17.44 3.22
C LEU A 157 8.11 -17.53 2.88
N ILE A 158 8.57 -16.84 1.84
CA ILE A 158 9.99 -16.76 1.48
C ILE A 158 10.81 -16.24 2.67
N SER A 159 10.36 -15.17 3.33
CA SER A 159 11.05 -14.59 4.48
C SER A 159 11.19 -15.58 5.63
N VAL A 160 10.17 -16.39 5.91
CA VAL A 160 10.20 -17.39 6.98
C VAL A 160 11.02 -18.62 6.61
N PHE A 161 10.91 -19.13 5.38
CA PHE A 161 11.54 -20.41 5.03
C PHE A 161 12.96 -20.27 4.49
N ILE A 162 13.25 -19.22 3.71
CA ILE A 162 14.55 -19.03 3.06
C ILE A 162 15.51 -18.28 3.98
N PHE A 163 15.05 -17.24 4.69
CA PHE A 163 15.93 -16.41 5.50
C PHE A 163 16.14 -16.93 6.93
N ARG A 164 15.36 -17.93 7.36
CA ARG A 164 15.51 -18.54 8.69
C ARG A 164 16.93 -19.07 8.89
N SER A 165 17.49 -18.71 10.05
CA SER A 165 18.86 -19.04 10.46
C SER A 165 19.97 -18.39 9.60
N ARG A 166 19.63 -17.61 8.57
CA ARG A 166 20.58 -16.88 7.71
C ARG A 166 20.60 -15.38 8.01
N VAL A 167 19.50 -14.86 8.56
CA VAL A 167 19.31 -13.45 8.88
C VAL A 167 18.85 -13.32 10.34
N ARG A 168 19.07 -12.15 10.94
CA ARG A 168 18.59 -11.85 12.30
C ARG A 168 17.07 -12.03 12.39
N SER A 169 16.61 -12.68 13.46
CA SER A 169 15.20 -12.97 13.68
C SER A 169 14.31 -11.72 13.70
N SER A 170 14.84 -10.57 14.13
CA SER A 170 14.12 -9.28 14.10
C SER A 170 13.77 -8.82 12.68
N ASP A 171 14.68 -9.06 11.74
CA ASP A 171 14.54 -8.63 10.35
C ASP A 171 13.56 -9.55 9.61
N ILE A 172 13.62 -10.86 9.91
CA ILE A 172 12.64 -11.85 9.44
C ILE A 172 11.24 -11.53 9.97
N ALA A 173 11.12 -11.26 11.27
CA ALA A 173 9.84 -10.92 11.89
C ALA A 173 9.25 -9.64 11.29
N SER A 174 10.08 -8.63 11.07
CA SER A 174 9.68 -7.39 10.40
C SER A 174 9.20 -7.61 8.97
N LEU A 175 9.97 -8.32 8.14
CA LEU A 175 9.57 -8.63 6.76
C LEU A 175 8.29 -9.47 6.69
N THR A 176 8.18 -10.48 7.55
CA THR A 176 7.02 -11.37 7.59
C THR A 176 5.77 -10.62 8.05
N THR A 177 5.84 -9.93 9.18
CA THR A 177 4.72 -9.13 9.69
C THR A 177 4.33 -8.03 8.72
N GLY A 178 5.32 -7.34 8.15
CA GLY A 178 5.10 -6.32 7.13
C GLY A 178 4.34 -6.86 5.91
N SER A 179 4.82 -7.98 5.37
CA SER A 179 4.22 -8.63 4.21
C SER A 179 2.80 -9.13 4.49
N VAL A 180 2.59 -9.81 5.61
CA VAL A 180 1.26 -10.33 5.99
C VAL A 180 0.27 -9.19 6.22
N ALA A 181 0.67 -8.14 6.96
CA ALA A 181 -0.22 -7.02 7.24
C ALA A 181 -0.58 -6.24 5.96
N LEU A 182 0.39 -5.97 5.08
CA LEU A 182 0.13 -5.33 3.78
C LEU A 182 -0.72 -6.22 2.86
N ALA A 183 -0.56 -7.54 2.94
CA ALA A 183 -1.42 -8.48 2.20
C ALA A 183 -2.87 -8.45 2.71
N VAL A 184 -3.07 -8.40 4.03
CA VAL A 184 -4.40 -8.26 4.63
C VAL A 184 -5.04 -6.96 4.18
N TYR A 185 -4.32 -5.83 4.24
CA TYR A 185 -4.80 -4.57 3.69
C TYR A 185 -5.24 -4.71 2.22
N ALA A 186 -4.36 -5.19 1.34
CA ALA A 186 -4.65 -5.34 -0.07
C ALA A 186 -5.86 -6.25 -0.35
N ALA A 187 -5.97 -7.38 0.35
CA ALA A 187 -7.10 -8.30 0.22
C ALA A 187 -8.43 -7.66 0.68
N LEU A 188 -8.40 -6.95 1.81
CA LEU A 188 -9.60 -6.35 2.40
C LEU A 188 -10.16 -5.17 1.60
N THR A 189 -9.33 -4.45 0.82
CA THR A 189 -9.83 -3.44 -0.13
C THR A 189 -10.77 -4.04 -1.19
N CYS A 190 -10.71 -5.35 -1.41
CA CYS A 190 -11.53 -6.12 -2.35
C CYS A 190 -12.34 -7.21 -1.62
N GLY A 191 -12.64 -7.03 -0.33
CA GLY A 191 -13.21 -8.08 0.53
C GLY A 191 -14.52 -8.69 0.02
N ASN A 192 -15.35 -7.91 -0.68
CA ASN A 192 -16.58 -8.39 -1.31
C ASN A 192 -16.33 -9.49 -2.36
N TYR A 193 -15.26 -9.37 -3.15
CA TYR A 193 -14.86 -10.36 -4.15
C TYR A 193 -14.26 -11.62 -3.52
N LEU A 194 -13.82 -11.54 -2.27
CA LEU A 194 -13.33 -12.66 -1.47
C LEU A 194 -14.43 -13.32 -0.62
N GLY A 195 -15.69 -12.89 -0.78
CA GLY A 195 -16.83 -13.42 -0.04
C GLY A 195 -16.90 -12.98 1.43
N LEU A 196 -16.20 -11.91 1.81
CA LEU A 196 -16.27 -11.37 3.16
C LEU A 196 -17.57 -10.59 3.35
N ASN A 197 -18.37 -11.01 4.32
CA ASN A 197 -19.67 -10.41 4.62
C ASN A 197 -19.66 -9.74 6.00
N TRP A 198 -18.78 -8.76 6.17
CA TRP A 198 -18.71 -7.92 7.37
C TRP A 198 -19.14 -6.49 7.05
N SER A 199 -19.44 -5.71 8.09
CA SER A 199 -19.76 -4.30 7.91
C SER A 199 -18.58 -3.53 7.35
N MET A 200 -18.88 -2.54 6.51
CA MET A 200 -17.86 -1.75 5.82
C MET A 200 -16.91 -1.07 6.82
N LEU A 201 -17.44 -0.57 7.94
CA LEU A 201 -16.64 0.01 9.02
C LEU A 201 -15.65 -0.99 9.62
N THR A 202 -16.05 -2.26 9.80
CA THR A 202 -15.17 -3.28 10.37
C THR A 202 -14.01 -3.60 9.43
N ILE A 203 -14.31 -3.78 8.14
CA ILE A 203 -13.27 -4.04 7.14
C ILE A 203 -12.33 -2.85 6.97
N HIS A 204 -12.87 -1.62 6.95
CA HIS A 204 -12.08 -0.38 6.92
C HIS A 204 -11.10 -0.32 8.10
N LYS A 205 -11.56 -0.59 9.32
CA LYS A 205 -10.67 -0.63 10.48
C LYS A 205 -9.57 -1.66 10.34
N ILE A 206 -9.90 -2.90 9.97
CA ILE A 206 -8.90 -3.97 9.87
C ILE A 206 -7.90 -3.64 8.76
N ALA A 207 -8.37 -3.12 7.61
CA ALA A 207 -7.51 -2.71 6.51
C ALA A 207 -6.53 -1.61 6.96
N ASP A 208 -7.02 -0.57 7.64
CA ASP A 208 -6.21 0.56 8.07
C ASP A 208 -5.22 0.20 9.19
N VAL A 209 -5.63 -0.61 10.16
CA VAL A 209 -4.70 -1.21 11.15
C VAL A 209 -3.62 -2.02 10.43
N SER A 210 -4.00 -2.81 9.42
CA SER A 210 -3.07 -3.69 8.72
C SER A 210 -2.06 -2.92 7.87
N VAL A 211 -2.47 -1.84 7.18
CA VAL A 211 -1.52 -1.01 6.42
C VAL A 211 -0.53 -0.30 7.35
N TRP A 212 -0.97 0.13 8.53
CA TRP A 212 -0.11 0.81 9.48
C TRP A 212 0.82 -0.13 10.23
N ILE A 213 0.36 -1.31 10.66
CA ILE A 213 1.25 -2.37 11.18
C ILE A 213 2.29 -2.74 10.11
N GLY A 214 1.85 -2.87 8.86
CA GLY A 214 2.72 -3.14 7.72
C GLY A 214 3.81 -2.08 7.54
N SER A 215 3.39 -0.81 7.53
CA SER A 215 4.27 0.36 7.42
C SER A 215 5.22 0.48 8.62
N PHE A 216 4.74 0.20 9.83
CA PHE A 216 5.55 0.21 11.04
C PHE A 216 6.63 -0.86 11.00
N ALA A 217 6.27 -2.09 10.62
CA ALA A 217 7.23 -3.18 10.45
C ALA A 217 8.30 -2.80 9.41
N TYR A 218 7.90 -2.17 8.31
CA TYR A 218 8.79 -1.70 7.25
C TYR A 218 9.75 -0.60 7.74
N ILE A 219 9.26 0.40 8.47
CA ILE A 219 10.10 1.46 9.06
C ILE A 219 11.05 0.89 10.13
N TYR A 220 10.56 -0.05 10.94
CA TYR A 220 11.38 -0.75 11.94
C TYR A 220 12.53 -1.53 11.29
N PHE A 221 12.30 -2.13 10.11
CA PHE A 221 13.37 -2.77 9.33
C PHE A 221 14.52 -1.79 9.06
N PHE A 222 14.21 -0.62 8.48
CA PHE A 222 15.24 0.38 8.16
C PHE A 222 15.92 0.95 9.41
N ARG A 223 15.22 0.99 10.55
CA ARG A 223 15.82 1.33 11.83
C ARG A 223 16.87 0.31 12.28
N ASN A 224 16.65 -0.99 12.06
CA ASN A 224 17.62 -2.06 12.38
C ASN A 224 18.89 -1.97 11.52
N PHE A 225 18.77 -1.45 10.31
CA PHE A 225 19.90 -1.16 9.42
C PHE A 225 20.56 0.21 9.70
N LYS A 226 20.16 0.89 10.79
CA LYS A 226 20.71 2.17 11.27
C LYS A 226 20.57 3.35 10.29
N PHE A 227 19.73 3.23 9.27
CA PHE A 227 19.43 4.33 8.36
C PHE A 227 18.48 5.36 8.97
N LEU A 228 17.73 5.01 10.03
CA LEU A 228 16.80 5.91 10.70
C LEU A 228 17.30 6.31 12.10
N GLY A 229 17.19 7.60 12.42
CA GLY A 229 17.50 8.13 13.75
C GLY A 229 16.52 7.66 14.83
N LYS A 230 16.95 7.74 16.09
CA LYS A 230 16.08 7.38 17.23
C LYS A 230 14.88 8.30 17.36
N ILE A 231 15.08 9.61 17.23
CA ILE A 231 14.03 10.62 17.40
C ILE A 231 12.93 10.40 16.37
N GLU A 232 13.30 10.33 15.09
CA GLU A 232 12.37 10.10 13.97
C GLU A 232 11.53 8.84 14.21
N PHE A 233 12.19 7.73 14.57
CA PHE A 233 11.52 6.47 14.86
C PHE A 233 10.54 6.56 16.05
N TYR A 234 10.93 7.20 17.16
CA TYR A 234 10.06 7.32 18.34
C TYR A 234 8.89 8.27 18.10
N SER A 235 9.10 9.38 17.38
CA SER A 235 8.04 10.29 16.96
C SER A 235 7.02 9.58 16.08
N PHE A 236 7.49 8.81 15.08
CA PHE A 236 6.63 7.99 14.25
C PHE A 236 5.89 6.91 15.06
N SER A 237 6.58 6.22 15.97
CA SER A 237 5.97 5.20 16.82
C SER A 237 4.84 5.78 17.67
N CYS A 238 5.06 6.95 18.28
CA CYS A 238 4.03 7.64 19.06
C CYS A 238 2.82 8.01 18.21
N ALA A 239 3.05 8.59 17.03
CA ALA A 239 1.98 8.94 16.09
C ALA A 239 1.21 7.70 15.61
N PHE A 240 1.92 6.61 15.29
CA PHE A 240 1.36 5.31 14.96
C PHE A 240 0.43 4.80 16.07
N PHE A 241 0.89 4.73 17.32
CA PHE A 241 0.04 4.26 18.43
C PHE A 241 -1.21 5.12 18.63
N ILE A 242 -1.09 6.45 18.51
CA ILE A 242 -2.26 7.35 18.59
C ILE A 242 -3.22 7.08 17.44
N GLY A 243 -2.72 6.93 16.21
CA GLY A 243 -3.51 6.62 15.03
C GLY A 243 -4.26 5.30 15.15
N GLU A 244 -3.56 4.23 15.54
CA GLU A 244 -4.13 2.90 15.79
C GLU A 244 -5.26 2.91 16.82
N LEU A 245 -5.08 3.64 17.93
CA LEU A 245 -6.14 3.78 18.94
C LEU A 245 -7.39 4.43 18.36
N LEU A 246 -7.25 5.46 17.53
CA LEU A 246 -8.39 6.10 16.86
C LEU A 246 -9.05 5.20 15.82
N ILE A 247 -8.28 4.40 15.08
CA ILE A 247 -8.83 3.43 14.12
C ILE A 247 -9.62 2.34 14.86
N ILE A 248 -9.02 1.69 15.86
CA ILE A 248 -9.63 0.57 16.59
C ILE A 248 -10.90 1.02 17.32
N PHE A 249 -10.81 2.11 18.10
CA PHE A 249 -11.90 2.59 18.95
C PHE A 249 -12.81 3.62 18.26
N GLY A 250 -12.54 4.01 17.02
CA GLY A 250 -13.35 4.98 16.27
C GLY A 250 -14.77 4.50 16.01
N GLY A 251 -15.77 5.33 16.32
CA GLY A 251 -17.19 5.01 16.10
C GLY A 251 -17.69 5.25 14.68
N SER A 252 -16.94 6.03 13.88
CA SER A 252 -17.31 6.43 12.51
C SER A 252 -16.11 6.33 11.58
N ALA A 253 -16.37 6.27 10.27
CA ALA A 253 -15.29 6.25 9.28
C ALA A 253 -14.45 7.52 9.27
N ASP A 254 -15.02 8.69 9.58
CA ASP A 254 -14.26 9.93 9.64
C ASP A 254 -13.24 9.90 10.78
N VAL A 255 -13.58 9.30 11.93
CA VAL A 255 -12.62 9.11 13.05
C VAL A 255 -11.54 8.10 12.68
N VAL A 256 -11.91 7.01 12.00
CA VAL A 256 -10.93 6.04 11.47
C VAL A 256 -9.95 6.76 10.54
N GLN A 257 -10.45 7.57 9.61
CA GLN A 257 -9.63 8.32 8.67
C GLN A 257 -8.72 9.36 9.33
N VAL A 258 -9.17 10.02 10.41
CA VAL A 258 -8.29 10.86 11.23
C VAL A 258 -7.14 10.02 11.78
N GLY A 259 -7.44 8.85 12.36
CA GLY A 259 -6.44 7.92 12.86
C GLY A 259 -5.44 7.50 11.79
N THR A 260 -5.92 7.25 10.57
CA THR A 260 -5.09 6.93 9.41
C THR A 260 -4.25 8.10 8.94
N THR A 261 -4.68 9.34 9.15
CA THR A 261 -3.96 10.53 8.70
C THR A 261 -2.83 10.95 9.66
N ILE A 262 -2.97 10.73 10.97
CA ILE A 262 -2.01 11.19 11.98
C ILE A 262 -0.57 10.70 11.76
N PRO A 263 -0.31 9.41 11.46
CA PRO A 263 1.06 8.91 11.34
C PRO A 263 1.74 9.32 10.02
N ILE A 264 0.97 9.81 9.03
CA ILE A 264 1.47 10.11 7.67
C ILE A 264 2.61 11.14 7.65
N PRO A 265 2.51 12.32 8.28
CA PRO A 265 3.59 13.30 8.26
C PRO A 265 4.88 12.75 8.89
N PHE A 266 4.76 11.93 9.94
CA PHE A 266 5.90 11.32 10.61
C PHE A 266 6.53 10.20 9.78
N ALA A 267 5.71 9.41 9.08
CA ALA A 267 6.20 8.44 8.11
C ALA A 267 7.01 9.16 7.02
N PHE A 268 6.48 10.25 6.48
CA PHE A 268 7.16 11.06 5.46
C PHE A 268 8.51 11.59 5.95
N ILE A 269 8.57 12.11 7.19
CA ILE A 269 9.84 12.53 7.80
C ILE A 269 10.83 11.37 7.89
N CYS A 270 10.40 10.20 8.41
CA CYS A 270 11.28 9.04 8.54
C CYS A 270 11.86 8.59 7.19
N ILE A 271 11.01 8.58 6.18
CA ILE A 271 11.35 8.21 4.81
C ILE A 271 12.33 9.20 4.19
N MET A 272 12.07 10.51 4.32
CA MET A 272 12.95 11.54 3.76
C MET A 272 14.32 11.49 4.44
N SER A 273 14.35 11.31 5.76
CA SER A 273 15.59 11.09 6.50
C SER A 273 16.36 9.86 6.03
N PHE A 274 15.66 8.75 5.74
CA PHE A 274 16.28 7.57 5.16
C PHE A 274 16.89 7.88 3.79
N LEU A 275 16.12 8.46 2.88
CA LEU A 275 16.56 8.73 1.50
C LEU A 275 17.78 9.63 1.48
N ILE A 276 17.77 10.70 2.27
CA ILE A 276 18.90 11.62 2.40
C ILE A 276 20.14 10.87 2.88
N ARG A 277 20.03 10.07 3.96
CA ARG A 277 21.17 9.31 4.50
C ARG A 277 21.68 8.25 3.52
N ALA A 278 20.81 7.47 2.91
CA ALA A 278 21.18 6.42 1.97
C ALA A 278 21.90 7.00 0.73
N VAL A 279 21.45 8.16 0.24
CA VAL A 279 22.08 8.87 -0.88
C VAL A 279 23.43 9.46 -0.46
N MET A 280 23.51 10.09 0.72
CA MET A 280 24.77 10.64 1.25
C MET A 280 25.82 9.55 1.47
N ASP A 281 25.44 8.43 2.08
CA ASP A 281 26.33 7.28 2.29
C ASP A 281 26.80 6.70 0.94
N GLY A 282 25.91 6.65 -0.05
CA GLY A 282 26.26 6.23 -1.42
C GLY A 282 27.25 7.18 -2.11
N PHE A 283 27.15 8.49 -1.89
CA PHE A 283 28.13 9.46 -2.40
C PHE A 283 29.48 9.38 -1.66
N HIS A 284 29.48 9.06 -0.37
CA HIS A 284 30.72 8.98 0.42
C HIS A 284 31.49 7.67 0.25
N ALA A 285 30.78 6.53 0.23
CA ALA A 285 31.39 5.20 0.25
C ALA A 285 31.19 4.41 -1.07
N GLY A 286 30.47 4.98 -2.03
CA GLY A 286 30.05 4.30 -3.25
C GLY A 286 28.71 3.57 -3.09
N PHE A 287 27.92 3.52 -4.16
CA PHE A 287 26.65 2.80 -4.17
C PHE A 287 26.89 1.30 -4.31
N ASN A 288 26.79 0.57 -3.19
CA ASN A 288 26.73 -0.88 -3.25
C ASN A 288 25.32 -1.33 -3.71
N LYS A 289 25.23 -2.55 -4.24
CA LYS A 289 23.98 -3.11 -4.79
C LYS A 289 22.85 -3.16 -3.76
N ASN A 290 23.17 -3.39 -2.48
CA ASN A 290 22.18 -3.51 -1.39
C ASN A 290 21.56 -2.15 -1.07
N SER A 291 22.38 -1.09 -1.01
CA SER A 291 21.92 0.28 -0.86
C SER A 291 21.03 0.70 -2.03
N ILE A 292 21.37 0.33 -3.28
CA ILE A 292 20.51 0.61 -4.44
C ILE A 292 19.16 -0.09 -4.31
N LEU A 293 19.15 -1.39 -3.99
CA LEU A 293 17.92 -2.16 -3.80
C LEU A 293 17.06 -1.61 -2.64
N GLY A 294 17.69 -1.21 -1.54
CA GLY A 294 17.03 -0.55 -0.41
C GLY A 294 16.44 0.82 -0.78
N ILE A 295 17.13 1.63 -1.59
CA ILE A 295 16.60 2.90 -2.11
C ILE A 295 15.40 2.64 -3.01
N ILE A 296 15.49 1.73 -3.98
CA ILE A 296 14.37 1.38 -4.87
C ILE A 296 13.17 0.89 -4.05
N SER A 297 13.44 0.05 -3.06
CA SER A 297 12.45 -0.52 -2.14
C SER A 297 11.67 0.57 -1.40
N ILE A 298 12.34 1.50 -0.73
CA ILE A 298 11.64 2.58 -0.02
C ILE A 298 10.98 3.57 -0.99
N THR A 299 11.65 3.94 -2.09
CA THR A 299 11.09 4.89 -3.06
C THR A 299 9.80 4.36 -3.66
N SER A 300 9.74 3.06 -3.99
CA SER A 300 8.53 2.43 -4.53
C SER A 300 7.36 2.48 -3.54
N PHE A 301 7.62 2.13 -2.28
CA PHE A 301 6.63 2.19 -1.21
C PHE A 301 6.10 3.61 -0.99
N VAL A 302 7.01 4.58 -0.98
CA VAL A 302 6.71 5.99 -0.68
C VAL A 302 6.01 6.68 -1.82
N ALA A 303 6.46 6.47 -3.06
CA ALA A 303 5.83 7.04 -4.23
C ALA A 303 4.38 6.55 -4.35
N ALA A 304 4.14 5.26 -4.09
CA ALA A 304 2.80 4.70 -4.04
C ALA A 304 1.96 5.28 -2.89
N GLY A 305 2.50 5.35 -1.67
CA GLY A 305 1.80 5.96 -0.54
C GLY A 305 1.47 7.45 -0.76
N CYS A 306 2.37 8.21 -1.39
CA CYS A 306 2.14 9.61 -1.74
C CYS A 306 1.08 9.74 -2.84
N ASN A 307 1.13 8.89 -3.87
CA ASN A 307 0.09 8.84 -4.89
C ASN A 307 -1.29 8.60 -4.26
N ASP A 308 -1.38 7.59 -3.38
CA ASP A 308 -2.64 7.19 -2.77
C ASP A 308 -3.14 8.25 -1.81
N LEU A 309 -2.25 8.89 -1.05
CA LEU A 309 -2.60 10.03 -0.22
C LEU A 309 -3.14 11.17 -1.07
N LEU A 310 -2.46 11.57 -2.14
CA LEU A 310 -2.92 12.66 -3.01
C LEU A 310 -4.23 12.30 -3.73
N HIS A 311 -4.41 11.02 -4.08
CA HIS A 311 -5.64 10.50 -4.66
C HIS A 311 -6.80 10.62 -3.65
N ILE A 312 -6.63 10.07 -2.45
CA ILE A 312 -7.54 10.12 -1.30
C ILE A 312 -7.66 11.54 -0.71
N LEU A 313 -6.77 12.48 -1.00
CA LEU A 313 -6.94 13.89 -0.64
C LEU A 313 -7.68 14.66 -1.72
N GLY A 314 -7.96 14.04 -2.86
CA GLY A 314 -8.73 14.69 -3.91
C GLY A 314 -7.87 15.53 -4.86
N LEU A 315 -6.55 15.54 -4.68
CA LEU A 315 -5.62 16.41 -5.40
C LEU A 315 -5.21 15.85 -6.78
N ILE A 316 -5.12 14.53 -6.94
CA ILE A 316 -4.76 13.90 -8.24
C ILE A 316 -5.73 12.80 -8.65
N ASP A 317 -6.14 12.74 -9.91
CA ASP A 317 -7.03 11.68 -10.41
C ASP A 317 -6.24 10.49 -10.94
N THR A 318 -5.68 9.70 -10.04
CA THR A 318 -4.92 8.47 -10.34
C THR A 318 -5.64 7.23 -9.81
N ASN A 319 -5.02 6.06 -9.88
CA ASN A 319 -5.50 4.84 -9.22
C ASN A 319 -4.75 4.61 -7.92
N MET A 320 -5.29 3.75 -7.06
CA MET A 320 -4.60 3.27 -5.88
C MET A 320 -3.40 2.38 -6.29
N LEU A 321 -2.21 2.75 -5.83
CA LEU A 321 -0.94 2.12 -6.14
C LEU A 321 -0.29 1.49 -4.90
N MET A 322 -0.78 1.74 -3.69
CA MET A 322 -0.15 1.26 -2.45
C MET A 322 0.04 -0.26 -2.42
N PRO A 323 -0.91 -1.11 -2.87
CA PRO A 323 -0.68 -2.56 -2.95
C PRO A 323 0.45 -2.96 -3.91
N VAL A 324 0.59 -2.23 -5.03
CA VAL A 324 1.70 -2.44 -5.98
C VAL A 324 3.02 -1.97 -5.37
N GLY A 325 3.06 -0.74 -4.85
CA GLY A 325 4.26 -0.16 -4.25
C GLY A 325 4.74 -0.92 -3.02
N SER A 326 3.84 -1.47 -2.22
CA SER A 326 4.18 -2.37 -1.12
C SER A 326 4.73 -3.72 -1.60
N GLY A 327 4.10 -4.34 -2.59
CA GLY A 327 4.61 -5.57 -3.22
C GLY A 327 6.03 -5.40 -3.77
N PHE A 328 6.25 -4.36 -4.58
CA PHE A 328 7.59 -4.03 -5.11
C PHE A 328 8.56 -3.64 -4.00
N GLY A 329 8.14 -2.81 -3.05
CA GLY A 329 8.96 -2.35 -1.94
C GLY A 329 9.51 -3.52 -1.11
N VAL A 330 8.63 -4.41 -0.68
CA VAL A 330 8.99 -5.61 0.08
C VAL A 330 9.85 -6.56 -0.76
N PHE A 331 9.54 -6.75 -2.05
CA PHE A 331 10.35 -7.59 -2.94
C PHE A 331 11.80 -7.10 -3.02
N PHE A 332 12.01 -5.81 -3.29
CA PHE A 332 13.36 -5.26 -3.38
C PHE A 332 14.08 -5.25 -2.02
N LEU A 333 13.35 -5.10 -0.92
CA LEU A 333 13.91 -5.24 0.42
C LEU A 333 14.39 -6.67 0.68
N ALA A 334 13.57 -7.67 0.36
CA ALA A 334 13.93 -9.07 0.46
C ALA A 334 15.11 -9.43 -0.46
N ALA A 335 15.17 -8.85 -1.66
CA ALA A 335 16.30 -9.01 -2.57
C ALA A 335 17.60 -8.41 -1.99
N SER A 336 17.51 -7.23 -1.35
CA SER A 336 18.65 -6.62 -0.64
C SER A 336 19.18 -7.54 0.47
N VAL A 337 18.28 -8.11 1.27
CA VAL A 337 18.66 -9.07 2.32
C VAL A 337 19.31 -10.32 1.75
N ASN A 338 18.78 -10.84 0.64
CA ASN A 338 19.36 -12.02 0.00
C ASN A 338 20.79 -11.78 -0.50
N GLN A 339 21.10 -10.56 -0.97
CA GLN A 339 22.45 -10.19 -1.36
C GLN A 339 23.40 -10.08 -0.16
N ASP A 340 22.95 -9.59 1.00
CA ASP A 340 23.74 -9.61 2.24
C ASP A 340 24.08 -11.05 2.68
N ILE A 341 23.12 -11.97 2.54
CA ILE A 341 23.33 -13.39 2.83
C ILE A 341 24.40 -13.97 1.89
N GLU A 342 24.28 -13.71 0.58
CA GLU A 342 25.24 -14.20 -0.43
C GLU A 342 26.66 -13.70 -0.14
N LYS A 343 26.81 -12.41 0.17
CA LYS A 343 28.09 -11.82 0.56
C LYS A 343 28.67 -12.50 1.80
N THR A 344 27.84 -12.76 2.81
CA THR A 344 28.29 -13.43 4.05
C THR A 344 28.80 -14.85 3.77
N TYR A 345 28.13 -15.59 2.88
CA TYR A 345 28.59 -16.92 2.49
C TYR A 345 29.89 -16.89 1.68
N LEU A 346 30.05 -15.93 0.76
CA LEU A 346 31.30 -15.75 0.01
C LEU A 346 32.48 -15.42 0.94
N GLU A 347 32.28 -14.52 1.91
CA GLU A 347 33.30 -14.19 2.92
C GLU A 347 33.65 -15.40 3.79
N ARG A 348 32.65 -16.20 4.20
CA ARG A 348 32.88 -17.44 4.93
C ARG A 348 33.71 -18.42 4.12
N ASP A 349 33.34 -18.64 2.86
CA ASP A 349 33.98 -19.64 2.01
C ASP A 349 35.44 -19.23 1.68
N ASP A 350 35.70 -17.93 1.51
CA ASP A 350 37.06 -17.39 1.39
C ASP A 350 37.89 -17.59 2.67
N LEU A 351 37.31 -17.31 3.85
CA LEU A 351 37.98 -17.54 5.13
C LEU A 351 38.28 -19.03 5.36
N VAL A 352 37.36 -19.93 5.01
CA VAL A 352 37.54 -21.38 5.11
C VAL A 352 38.67 -21.84 4.17
N SER A 353 38.67 -21.39 2.92
CA SER A 353 39.73 -21.69 1.94
C SER A 353 41.11 -21.22 2.42
N ASN A 354 41.19 -19.99 2.95
CA ASN A 354 42.41 -19.42 3.50
C ASN A 354 42.91 -20.19 4.74
N LEU A 355 42.01 -20.65 5.60
CA LEU A 355 42.36 -21.48 6.77
C LEU A 355 42.83 -22.88 6.37
N GLN A 356 42.19 -23.51 5.39
CA GLN A 356 42.61 -24.81 4.85
C GLN A 356 44.01 -24.71 4.24
N THR A 357 44.26 -23.68 3.43
CA THR A 357 45.58 -23.42 2.85
C THR A 357 46.66 -23.28 3.93
N LYS A 358 46.38 -22.55 5.02
CA LYS A 358 47.31 -22.42 6.15
C LYS A 358 47.54 -23.75 6.88
N GLN A 359 46.50 -24.56 7.07
CA GLN A 359 46.62 -25.89 7.67
C GLN A 359 47.48 -26.82 6.80
N ASP A 360 47.28 -26.81 5.49
CA ASP A 360 48.05 -27.63 4.55
C ASP A 360 49.54 -27.24 4.53
N ILE A 361 49.82 -25.93 4.55
CA ILE A 361 51.19 -25.42 4.68
C ILE A 361 51.82 -25.89 6.01
N MET A 362 51.08 -25.80 7.12
CA MET A 362 51.57 -26.22 8.43
C MET A 362 51.79 -27.75 8.50
N ALA A 363 50.88 -28.55 7.92
CA ALA A 363 51.03 -29.99 7.80
C ALA A 363 52.24 -30.37 6.93
N CYS A 364 52.53 -29.61 5.87
CA CYS A 364 53.71 -29.78 5.04
C CYS A 364 55.00 -29.52 5.85
N TRP A 365 55.06 -28.42 6.61
CA TRP A 365 56.19 -28.09 7.48
C TRP A 365 56.45 -29.17 8.54
N VAL A 366 55.40 -29.72 9.15
CA VAL A 366 55.51 -30.83 10.12
C VAL A 366 56.06 -32.09 9.45
N ARG A 367 55.69 -32.39 8.21
CA ARG A 367 56.26 -33.53 7.47
C ARG A 367 57.74 -33.34 7.17
N ILE A 368 58.14 -32.14 6.74
CA ILE A 368 59.55 -31.83 6.44
C ILE A 368 60.40 -31.99 7.69
N THR A 369 60.02 -31.36 8.80
CA THR A 369 60.75 -31.45 10.08
C THR A 369 60.84 -32.87 10.64
N ASN A 370 59.77 -33.67 10.51
CA ASN A 370 59.82 -35.08 10.90
C ASN A 370 60.73 -35.92 9.98
N THR A 371 60.86 -35.56 8.72
CA THR A 371 61.74 -36.25 7.76
C THR A 371 63.21 -35.90 8.03
N GLU A 372 63.51 -34.63 8.31
CA GLU A 372 64.84 -34.18 8.71
C GLU A 372 65.28 -34.83 10.02
N ASN A 373 64.42 -34.89 11.04
CA ASN A 373 64.73 -35.56 12.31
C ASN A 373 65.01 -37.07 12.14
N LYS A 374 64.28 -37.76 11.26
CA LYS A 374 64.57 -39.17 10.93
C LYS A 374 65.90 -39.34 10.21
N SER A 375 66.25 -38.43 9.31
CA SER A 375 67.55 -38.46 8.62
C SER A 375 68.73 -38.21 9.57
N PHE A 376 68.56 -37.32 10.55
CA PHE A 376 69.55 -37.06 11.60
C PHE A 376 69.75 -38.24 12.56
N GLN A 377 68.68 -38.98 12.89
CA GLN A 377 68.80 -40.19 13.70
C GLN A 377 69.51 -41.33 12.94
N ASN A 378 69.28 -41.46 11.63
CA ASN A 378 69.95 -42.47 10.80
C ASN A 378 71.44 -42.17 10.55
N HIS A 379 71.91 -40.93 10.73
CA HIS A 379 73.33 -40.57 10.63
C HIS A 379 74.08 -40.63 11.97
N ARG A 380 73.39 -40.88 13.10
CA ARG A 380 74.00 -41.05 14.44
C ARG A 380 74.17 -42.50 14.88
N ASN A 381 73.59 -43.45 14.14
CA ASN A 381 73.90 -44.87 14.24
C ASN A 381 74.91 -45.22 13.15
#